data_AF-A0A3N5RTJ3-F1
#
_entry.id   AF-A0A3N5RTJ3-F1
#
_cell.length_a   1.000
_cell.length_b   1.000
_cell.length_c   1.000
_cell.angle_alpha   90.00
_cell.angle_beta   90.00
_cell.angle_gamma   90.00
#
_symmetry.space_group_name_H-M   'P 1'
#
loop_
_entity.id
_entity.type
_entity.pdbx_description
1 polymer ?
#
loop_
_entity_poly.entity_id
_entity_poly.type
_entity_poly.pdbx_seq_one_letter_code
_entity_poly.pdbx_strand_id
1 'polypeptide(L)'
;MFIPEPLTGDAPTDKKMIFESLAAGRCFVGYDLPASTRGFTFKGKGVEQSVIMGDEISSKRGVTLQAHLPKPAEIRLIKDGKTIAIWKHSQACAYSATEPGVYRVEVWRNYLGLKRGWIFSNPIYVR
;
A
#
# COMPACT_ATOMS: atom_id res chain seq x y z
N MET A 1 7.70 1.01 -5.09
CA MET A 1 7.47 -0.16 -5.97
C MET A 1 7.88 -1.42 -5.23
N PHE A 2 7.22 -2.54 -5.50
CA PHE A 2 7.59 -3.86 -5.00
C PHE A 2 7.90 -4.76 -6.19
N ILE A 3 9.11 -5.31 -6.19
CA ILE A 3 9.57 -6.34 -7.11
C ILE A 3 9.69 -7.66 -6.34
N PRO A 4 9.45 -8.82 -6.99
CA PRO A 4 9.44 -10.12 -6.31
C PRO A 4 10.83 -10.52 -5.77
N GLU A 5 11.90 -10.09 -6.45
CA GLU A 5 13.28 -10.43 -6.12
C GLU A 5 14.18 -9.20 -6.23
N PRO A 6 15.34 -9.16 -5.54
CA PRO A 6 16.34 -8.11 -5.74
C PRO A 6 16.80 -8.03 -7.19
N LEU A 7 17.19 -6.82 -7.62
CA LEU A 7 17.77 -6.62 -8.95
C LEU A 7 19.07 -7.42 -9.08
N THR A 8 19.19 -8.11 -10.21
CA THR A 8 20.31 -9.00 -10.51
C THR A 8 21.51 -8.25 -11.07
N GLY A 9 21.28 -7.07 -11.65
CA GLY A 9 22.26 -6.32 -12.43
C GLY A 9 22.22 -6.65 -13.93
N ASP A 10 21.47 -7.68 -14.35
CA ASP A 10 21.21 -7.98 -15.75
C ASP A 10 20.06 -7.12 -16.29
N ALA A 11 20.39 -6.17 -17.15
CA ALA A 11 19.42 -5.17 -17.61
C ALA A 11 18.17 -5.76 -18.29
N PRO A 12 18.25 -6.76 -19.21
CA PRO A 12 17.06 -7.38 -19.79
C PRO A 12 16.14 -8.03 -18.76
N THR A 13 16.70 -8.81 -17.83
CA THR A 13 15.94 -9.52 -16.79
C THR A 13 15.30 -8.54 -15.82
N ASP A 14 16.08 -7.60 -15.30
CA ASP A 14 15.63 -6.59 -14.34
C ASP A 14 14.56 -5.68 -14.96
N LYS A 15 14.75 -5.28 -16.23
CA LYS A 15 13.78 -4.50 -16.98
C LYS A 15 12.43 -5.22 -17.04
N LYS A 16 12.42 -6.49 -17.45
CA LYS A 16 11.20 -7.29 -17.54
C LYS A 16 10.48 -7.34 -16.19
N MET A 17 11.20 -7.66 -15.12
CA MET A 17 10.63 -7.76 -13.77
C MET A 17 10.01 -6.43 -13.28
N ILE A 18 10.69 -5.31 -13.53
CA ILE A 18 10.20 -3.98 -13.18
C ILE A 18 8.90 -3.65 -13.93
N PHE A 19 8.88 -3.87 -15.25
CA PHE A 19 7.71 -3.56 -16.06
C PHE A 19 6.51 -4.45 -15.72
N GLU A 20 6.74 -5.75 -15.46
CA GLU A 20 5.68 -6.66 -15.01
C GLU A 20 5.12 -6.23 -13.65
N SER A 21 5.98 -5.82 -12.71
CA SER A 21 5.54 -5.35 -11.40
C SER A 21 4.73 -4.05 -11.49
N LEU A 22 5.14 -3.13 -12.38
CA LEU A 22 4.38 -1.90 -12.66
C LEU A 22 3.03 -2.20 -13.32
N ALA A 23 3.01 -3.07 -14.32
CA ALA A 23 1.79 -3.47 -15.03
C ALA A 23 0.78 -4.16 -14.10
N ALA A 24 1.27 -4.97 -13.16
CA ALA A 24 0.47 -5.57 -12.11
C ALA A 24 0.03 -4.58 -11.02
N GLY A 25 0.44 -3.31 -11.08
CA GLY A 25 0.06 -2.30 -10.10
C GLY A 25 0.76 -2.44 -8.74
N ARG A 26 1.92 -3.11 -8.66
CA ARG A 26 2.70 -3.30 -7.43
C ARG A 26 3.53 -2.07 -7.08
N CYS A 27 2.90 -0.90 -7.08
CA CYS A 27 3.55 0.38 -6.87
C CYS A 27 2.72 1.35 -6.01
N PHE A 28 3.37 2.43 -5.60
CA PHE A 28 2.78 3.50 -4.83
C PHE A 28 3.44 4.81 -5.25
N VAL A 29 2.73 5.92 -5.04
CA VAL A 29 3.27 7.26 -5.23
C VAL A 29 3.77 7.77 -3.88
N GLY A 30 5.03 8.18 -3.82
CA GLY A 30 5.66 8.74 -2.64
C GLY A 30 6.10 10.18 -2.87
N TYR A 31 5.89 11.05 -1.89
CA TYR A 31 6.42 12.41 -1.88
C TYR A 31 7.53 12.49 -0.82
N ASP A 32 8.80 12.43 -1.23
CA ASP A 32 9.91 12.27 -0.27
C ASP A 32 10.37 13.58 0.41
N LEU A 33 9.96 14.77 -0.07
CA LEU A 33 10.37 16.04 0.55
C LEU A 33 9.95 16.18 2.04
N PRO A 34 8.72 15.83 2.45
CA PRO A 34 8.34 15.81 3.87
C PRO A 34 9.11 14.79 4.71
N ALA A 35 9.39 13.61 4.15
CA ALA A 35 10.14 12.51 4.75
C ALA A 35 10.32 11.37 3.74
N SER A 36 11.41 10.62 3.86
CA SER A 36 11.62 9.38 3.08
C SER A 36 10.47 8.40 3.25
N THR A 37 9.95 7.91 2.13
CA THR A 37 8.90 6.89 2.00
C THR A 37 9.46 5.46 1.95
N ARG A 38 10.79 5.31 1.92
CA ARG A 38 11.47 4.00 1.95
C ARG A 38 11.06 3.20 3.19
N GLY A 39 10.57 1.98 3.00
CA GLY A 39 10.07 1.10 4.06
C GLY A 39 8.56 1.13 4.25
N PHE A 40 7.83 1.94 3.46
CA PHE A 40 6.38 1.83 3.35
C PHE A 40 5.97 0.45 2.85
N THR A 41 4.95 -0.16 3.45
CA THR A 41 4.30 -1.39 2.93
C THR A 41 2.80 -1.33 3.12
N PHE A 42 2.06 -1.95 2.19
CA PHE A 42 0.64 -2.22 2.31
C PHE A 42 0.35 -3.64 1.83
N LYS A 43 -0.17 -4.48 2.72
CA LYS A 43 -0.34 -5.92 2.52
C LYS A 43 -1.73 -6.37 2.96
N GLY A 44 -2.24 -7.41 2.31
CA GLY A 44 -3.45 -8.12 2.73
C GLY A 44 -3.09 -9.52 3.17
N LYS A 45 -3.61 -9.96 4.32
CA LYS A 45 -3.41 -11.32 4.84
C LYS A 45 -4.76 -12.02 4.98
N GLY A 46 -5.00 -13.02 4.15
CA GLY A 46 -6.09 -13.97 4.31
C GLY A 46 -5.63 -15.21 5.09
N VAL A 47 -6.44 -16.25 5.07
CA VAL A 47 -6.15 -17.51 5.78
C VAL A 47 -4.99 -18.28 5.15
N GLU A 48 -4.98 -18.39 3.82
CA GLU A 48 -4.02 -19.23 3.09
C GLU A 48 -3.01 -18.43 2.27
N GLN A 49 -3.28 -17.15 2.03
CA GLN A 49 -2.47 -16.31 1.16
C GLN A 49 -2.23 -14.92 1.75
N SER A 50 -1.07 -14.37 1.42
CA SER A 50 -0.73 -12.97 1.66
C SER A 50 -0.48 -12.29 0.32
N VAL A 51 -1.01 -11.09 0.18
CA VAL A 51 -0.97 -10.31 -1.06
C VAL A 51 -0.43 -8.91 -0.77
N ILE A 52 0.03 -8.23 -1.81
CA ILE A 52 0.41 -6.81 -1.76
C ILE A 52 -0.52 -5.99 -2.65
N MET A 53 -0.40 -4.67 -2.61
CA MET A 53 -1.10 -3.82 -3.56
C MET A 53 -0.80 -4.21 -5.01
N GLY A 54 -1.81 -4.08 -5.87
CA GLY A 54 -1.83 -4.60 -7.23
C GLY A 54 -2.50 -5.98 -7.33
N ASP A 55 -2.40 -6.79 -6.28
CA ASP A 55 -2.92 -8.16 -6.27
C ASP A 55 -4.38 -8.23 -5.79
N GLU A 56 -4.99 -9.41 -5.97
CA GLU A 56 -6.36 -9.74 -5.58
C GLU A 56 -6.38 -10.86 -4.53
N ILE A 57 -7.34 -10.80 -3.59
CA ILE A 57 -7.54 -11.78 -2.53
C ILE A 57 -9.01 -12.02 -2.24
N SER A 58 -9.39 -13.26 -1.91
CA SER A 58 -10.78 -13.60 -1.58
C SER A 58 -11.17 -13.17 -0.15
N SER A 59 -12.38 -12.61 -0.03
CA SER A 59 -13.08 -12.20 1.19
C SER A 59 -13.64 -13.36 2.03
N LYS A 60 -13.68 -14.60 1.50
CA LYS A 60 -14.43 -15.74 2.07
C LYS A 60 -14.17 -16.06 3.55
N ARG A 61 -13.04 -15.64 4.12
CA ARG A 61 -12.71 -15.83 5.55
C ARG A 61 -12.21 -14.55 6.23
N GLY A 62 -12.54 -13.40 5.65
CA GLY A 62 -11.99 -12.10 6.04
C GLY A 62 -10.54 -11.92 5.62
N VAL A 63 -10.15 -10.66 5.43
CA VAL A 63 -8.79 -10.28 5.04
C VAL A 63 -8.31 -9.21 6.00
N THR A 64 -7.15 -9.41 6.62
CA THR A 64 -6.51 -8.38 7.43
C THR A 64 -5.62 -7.52 6.53
N LEU A 65 -6.05 -6.29 6.28
CA LEU A 65 -5.27 -5.28 5.57
C LEU A 65 -4.34 -4.58 6.57
N GLN A 66 -3.06 -4.47 6.23
CA GLN A 66 -2.04 -3.89 7.10
C GLN A 66 -1.17 -2.92 6.33
N ALA A 67 -0.97 -1.73 6.90
CA ALA A 67 -0.02 -0.75 6.38
C ALA A 67 1.04 -0.44 7.43
N HIS A 68 2.29 -0.28 6.98
CA HIS A 68 3.40 0.19 7.80
C HIS A 68 4.05 1.39 7.11
N LEU A 69 4.33 2.42 7.90
CA LEU A 69 4.96 3.66 7.46
C LEU A 69 6.39 3.76 8.00
N PRO A 70 7.28 4.47 7.29
CA PRO A 70 8.62 4.74 7.82
C PRO A 70 8.65 5.77 8.96
N LYS A 71 7.60 6.60 9.10
CA LYS A 71 7.42 7.56 10.20
C LYS A 71 5.94 7.71 10.54
N PRO A 72 5.58 8.08 11.79
CA PRO A 72 4.19 8.35 12.15
C PRO A 72 3.56 9.45 11.28
N ALA A 73 2.31 9.23 10.87
CA ALA A 73 1.52 10.16 10.07
C ALA A 73 0.01 9.88 10.22
N GLU A 74 -0.84 10.61 9.50
CA GLU A 74 -2.26 10.26 9.40
C GLU A 74 -2.43 9.21 8.29
N ILE A 75 -2.97 8.05 8.64
CA ILE A 75 -3.28 6.98 7.69
C ILE A 75 -4.79 6.99 7.45
N ARG A 76 -5.20 7.00 6.18
CA ARG A 76 -6.59 6.84 5.75
C ARG A 76 -6.71 5.55 4.95
N LEU A 77 -7.63 4.69 5.36
CA LEU A 77 -8.01 3.53 4.55
C LEU A 77 -9.23 3.92 3.71
N ILE A 78 -9.09 3.74 2.41
CA ILE A 78 -10.12 4.04 1.42
C ILE A 78 -10.66 2.72 0.88
N LYS A 79 -11.99 2.59 0.84
CA LYS A 79 -12.71 1.51 0.16
C LYS A 79 -13.63 2.13 -0.90
N ASP A 80 -13.48 1.72 -2.15
CA ASP A 80 -14.33 2.16 -3.27
C ASP A 80 -14.47 3.69 -3.35
N GLY A 81 -13.36 4.39 -3.14
CA GLY A 81 -13.29 5.86 -3.16
C GLY A 81 -13.75 6.57 -1.88
N LYS A 82 -14.26 5.84 -0.87
CA LYS A 82 -14.71 6.42 0.41
C LYS A 82 -13.71 6.11 1.53
N THR A 83 -13.45 7.10 2.39
CA THR A 83 -12.65 6.85 3.60
C THR A 83 -13.48 6.06 4.60
N ILE A 84 -13.00 4.88 4.99
CA ILE A 84 -13.68 3.99 5.94
C ILE A 84 -13.01 3.93 7.31
N ALA A 85 -11.74 4.33 7.41
CA ALA A 85 -11.03 4.39 8.68
C ALA A 85 -9.88 5.42 8.62
N ILE A 86 -9.59 6.03 9.77
CA ILE A 86 -8.52 7.02 9.94
C ILE A 86 -7.75 6.70 11.22
N TRP A 87 -6.42 6.57 11.10
CA TRP A 87 -5.50 6.51 12.23
C TRP A 87 -4.69 7.79 12.26
N LYS A 88 -4.88 8.60 13.31
CA LYS A 88 -4.13 9.84 13.50
C LYS A 88 -2.79 9.51 14.16
N HIS A 89 -1.71 10.10 13.65
CA HIS A 89 -0.37 9.98 14.22
C HIS A 89 0.07 8.53 14.49
N SER A 90 -0.14 7.64 13.51
CA SER A 90 0.25 6.24 13.62
C SER A 90 1.35 5.89 12.63
N GLN A 91 2.19 4.94 13.01
CA GLN A 91 3.21 4.34 12.13
C GLN A 91 2.72 3.06 11.45
N ALA A 92 1.63 2.46 11.94
CA ALA A 92 1.02 1.29 11.33
C ALA A 92 -0.49 1.26 11.54
N CYS A 93 -1.21 0.52 10.69
CA CYS A 93 -2.62 0.23 10.91
C CYS A 93 -2.94 -1.19 10.49
N ALA A 94 -3.98 -1.75 11.09
CA ALA A 94 -4.58 -3.02 10.70
C ALA A 94 -6.10 -2.85 10.61
N TYR A 95 -6.71 -3.48 9.62
CA TYR A 95 -8.16 -3.46 9.39
C TYR A 95 -8.64 -4.82 8.90
N SER A 96 -9.65 -5.37 9.54
CA SER A 96 -10.30 -6.62 9.13
C SER A 96 -11.39 -6.33 8.09
N ALA A 97 -11.05 -6.50 6.81
CA ALA A 97 -11.99 -6.40 5.72
C ALA A 97 -12.84 -7.68 5.61
N THR A 98 -14.14 -7.54 5.83
CA THR A 98 -15.14 -8.60 5.70
C THR A 98 -15.98 -8.48 4.43
N GLU A 99 -15.87 -7.35 3.73
CA GLU A 99 -16.63 -7.05 2.53
C GLU A 99 -15.71 -7.01 1.31
N PRO A 100 -16.17 -7.48 0.14
CA PRO A 100 -15.50 -7.21 -1.12
C PRO A 100 -15.38 -5.70 -1.38
N GLY A 101 -14.34 -5.29 -2.10
CA GLY A 101 -14.11 -3.91 -2.50
C GLY A 101 -12.67 -3.63 -2.90
N VAL A 102 -12.44 -2.41 -3.37
CA VAL A 102 -11.13 -1.90 -3.76
C VAL A 102 -10.55 -1.09 -2.62
N TYR A 103 -9.53 -1.63 -1.95
CA TYR A 103 -8.94 -1.02 -0.75
C TYR A 103 -7.60 -0.38 -1.04
N ARG A 104 -7.39 0.90 -0.69
CA ARG A 104 -6.07 1.55 -0.77
C ARG A 104 -5.80 2.41 0.46
N VAL A 105 -4.54 2.75 0.65
CA VAL A 105 -4.10 3.62 1.75
C VAL A 105 -3.62 4.96 1.22
N GLU A 106 -4.08 6.02 1.87
CA GLU A 106 -3.61 7.39 1.67
C GLU A 106 -3.01 7.90 2.97
N VAL A 107 -1.78 8.39 2.91
CA VAL A 107 -1.02 8.85 4.07
C VAL A 107 -0.81 10.35 3.96
N TRP A 108 -1.10 11.08 5.02
CA TRP A 108 -1.04 12.53 5.06
C TRP A 108 -0.14 13.02 6.19
N ARG A 109 0.67 14.03 5.91
CA ARG A 109 1.63 14.61 6.86
C ARG A 109 1.60 16.13 6.79
N ASN A 110 1.80 16.81 7.92
CA ASN A 110 2.04 18.24 7.95
C ASN A 110 3.46 18.54 7.47
N TYR A 111 3.58 19.43 6.48
CA TYR A 111 4.84 19.88 5.93
C TYR A 111 4.73 21.34 5.49
N LEU A 112 5.65 22.18 5.98
CA LEU A 112 5.64 23.64 5.77
C LEU A 112 4.29 24.29 6.11
N GLY A 113 3.75 23.97 7.28
CA GLY A 113 2.49 24.54 7.79
C GLY A 113 1.21 24.02 7.11
N LEU A 114 1.33 23.16 6.09
CA LEU A 114 0.19 22.65 5.33
C LEU A 114 0.10 21.12 5.42
N LYS A 115 -1.12 20.59 5.34
CA LYS A 115 -1.35 19.15 5.24
C LYS A 115 -1.09 18.70 3.81
N ARG A 116 -0.15 17.80 3.61
CA ARG A 116 0.27 17.27 2.30
C ARG A 116 0.03 15.77 2.23
N GLY A 117 -0.35 15.30 1.05
CA GLY A 117 -0.32 13.87 0.74
C GLY A 117 1.13 13.40 0.72
N TRP A 118 1.44 12.34 1.45
CA TRP A 118 2.78 11.81 1.60
C TRP A 118 2.97 10.50 0.83
N ILE A 119 2.05 9.55 1.00
CA ILE A 119 2.10 8.24 0.33
C ILE A 119 0.69 7.89 -0.15
N PHE A 120 0.57 7.45 -1.40
CA PHE A 120 -0.67 6.92 -1.97
C PHE A 120 -0.38 5.53 -2.53
N SER A 121 -0.98 4.50 -1.95
CA SER A 121 -0.81 3.12 -2.42
C SER A 121 -1.71 2.83 -3.62
N ASN A 122 -1.27 1.91 -4.48
CA ASN A 122 -2.21 1.20 -5.33
C ASN A 122 -3.16 0.33 -4.47
N PRO A 123 -4.28 -0.13 -5.04
CA PRO A 123 -5.26 -0.89 -4.27
C PRO A 123 -4.87 -2.36 -4.09
N ILE A 124 -5.43 -2.97 -3.06
CA ILE A 124 -5.62 -4.42 -2.95
C ILE A 124 -7.09 -4.69 -3.29
N TYR A 125 -7.33 -5.63 -4.20
CA TYR A 125 -8.67 -6.02 -4.60
C TYR A 125 -9.16 -7.16 -3.70
N VAL A 126 -10.21 -6.91 -2.93
CA VAL A 126 -10.85 -7.94 -2.11
C VAL A 126 -12.11 -8.40 -2.85
N ARG A 127 -12.23 -9.69 -3.17
CA ARG A 127 -13.37 -10.26 -3.92
C ARG A 127 -14.20 -11.25 -3.14
#